data_AF-A0A5K7ZHW4-F1
#
_entry.id   AF-A0A5K7ZHW4-F1
#
_cell.length_a   1.000
_cell.length_b   1.000
_cell.length_c   1.000
_cell.angle_alpha   90.00
_cell.angle_beta   90.00
_cell.angle_gamma   90.00
#
_symmetry.space_group_name_H-M   'P 1'
#
loop_
_entity.id
_entity.type
_entity.pdbx_description
1 polymer ?
#
loop_
_entity_poly.entity_id
_entity_poly.type
_entity_poly.pdbx_seq_one_letter_code
_entity_poly.pdbx_strand_id
1 'polypeptide(L)' 'MSKSETIFKAMILLNEHATLLPGTYEYQALSDQISLLIDELGQKKALEQVRRDKALLLQWLDKHRHWNAVEQI' A
#
# COMPACT_ATOMS: atom_id res chain seq x y z
N MET A 1 8.77 15.25 -10.62
CA MET A 1 8.85 14.01 -9.82
C MET A 1 9.07 12.86 -10.77
N SER A 2 10.05 12.00 -10.52
CA SER A 2 10.36 10.85 -11.39
C SER A 2 9.48 9.64 -11.06
N LYS A 3 9.46 8.64 -11.96
CA LYS A 3 8.75 7.38 -11.71
C LYS A 3 9.31 6.68 -10.46
N SER A 4 10.64 6.59 -10.36
CA SER A 4 11.32 5.99 -9.21
C SER A 4 11.02 6.70 -7.88
N GLU A 5 10.98 8.03 -7.86
CA GLU A 5 10.56 8.80 -6.68
C GLU A 5 9.10 8.54 -6.30
N THR A 6 8.23 8.34 -7.30
CA THR A 6 6.81 8.05 -7.09
C THR A 6 6.63 6.66 -6.50
N ILE A 7 7.34 5.66 -7.01
CA ILE A 7 7.36 4.29 -6.47
C ILE A 7 7.84 4.33 -5.02
N PHE A 8 8.97 5.00 -4.75
CA PHE A 8 9.51 5.11 -3.39
C PHE A 8 8.50 5.73 -2.41
N LYS A 9 7.84 6.82 -2.79
CA LYS A 9 6.78 7.45 -1.98
C LYS A 9 5.59 6.52 -1.74
N ALA A 10 5.14 5.81 -2.76
CA ALA A 10 4.03 4.87 -2.63
C ALA A 10 4.38 3.69 -1.73
N MET A 11 5.62 3.16 -1.84
CA MET A 11 6.13 2.13 -0.94
C MET A 11 6.20 2.62 0.50
N ILE A 12 6.68 3.84 0.77
CA ILE A 12 6.64 4.42 2.12
C ILE A 12 5.20 4.51 2.65
N LEU A 13 4.26 4.96 1.81
CA LEU A 13 2.86 5.06 2.21
C LEU A 13 2.29 3.70 2.60
N LEU A 14 2.51 2.67 1.80
CA LEU A 14 1.99 1.32 2.05
C LEU A 14 2.71 0.61 3.20
N ASN A 15 4.00 0.89 3.36
CA ASN A 15 4.89 0.24 4.31
C ASN A 15 5.25 1.13 5.52
N GLU A 16 4.34 2.00 5.96
CA GLU A 16 4.59 2.96 7.05
C GLU A 16 4.95 2.28 8.38
N HIS A 17 4.60 0.99 8.55
CA HIS A 17 4.99 0.16 9.69
C HIS A 17 6.23 -0.72 9.44
N ALA A 18 6.97 -0.47 8.36
CA ALA A 18 8.17 -1.20 7.95
C ALA A 18 8.00 -2.74 7.94
N THR A 19 6.80 -3.21 7.63
CA THR A 19 6.42 -4.63 7.66
C THR A 19 7.04 -5.39 6.49
N LEU A 20 7.25 -4.72 5.36
CA LEU A 20 7.94 -5.24 4.18
C LEU A 20 9.40 -4.79 4.21
N LEU A 21 10.32 -5.75 4.20
CA LEU A 21 11.75 -5.49 4.17
C LEU A 21 12.21 -5.25 2.72
N PRO A 22 13.01 -4.20 2.44
CA PRO A 22 13.61 -4.03 1.13
C PRO A 22 14.42 -5.27 0.72
N GLY A 23 14.25 -5.69 -0.54
CA GLY A 23 14.94 -6.87 -1.10
C GLY A 23 14.23 -8.21 -0.89
N THR A 24 13.08 -8.25 -0.19
CA THR A 24 12.23 -9.45 -0.21
C THR A 24 11.40 -9.54 -1.47
N TYR A 25 10.94 -10.76 -1.78
CA TYR A 25 10.05 -11.02 -2.91
C TYR A 25 8.77 -10.16 -2.84
N GLU A 26 8.18 -10.04 -1.65
CA GLU A 26 6.95 -9.27 -1.42
C GLU A 26 7.17 -7.78 -1.66
N TYR A 27 8.30 -7.24 -1.21
CA TYR A 27 8.66 -5.85 -1.47
C TYR A 27 8.82 -5.59 -2.97
N GLN A 28 9.51 -6.50 -3.69
CA GLN A 28 9.71 -6.40 -5.12
C GLN A 28 8.38 -6.47 -5.88
N ALA A 29 7.53 -7.44 -5.56
CA ALA A 29 6.24 -7.62 -6.19
C ALA A 29 5.33 -6.40 -6.02
N LEU A 30 5.32 -5.80 -4.82
CA LEU A 30 4.55 -4.58 -4.55
C LEU A 30 5.11 -3.37 -5.32
N SER A 31 6.44 -3.24 -5.38
CA SER A 31 7.09 -2.19 -6.17
C SER A 31 6.74 -2.31 -7.66
N ASP A 32 6.73 -3.52 -8.21
CA ASP A 32 6.37 -3.78 -9.60
C ASP A 32 4.91 -3.45 -9.88
N GLN A 33 3.99 -3.80 -8.97
CA GLN A 33 2.58 -3.41 -9.07
C GLN A 33 2.39 -1.89 -9.08
N ILE A 34 3.10 -1.16 -8.22
CA ILE A 34 3.05 0.31 -8.21
C ILE A 34 3.63 0.88 -9.51
N SER A 35 4.70 0.28 -10.02
CA SER A 35 5.31 0.67 -11.30
C SER A 35 4.30 0.56 -12.45
N LEU A 36 3.54 -0.53 -12.52
CA LEU A 36 2.48 -0.74 -13.50
C LEU A 36 1.34 0.27 -13.32
N LEU A 37 0.91 0.50 -12.08
CA LEU A 37 -0.14 1.48 -11.77
C LEU A 37 0.25 2.90 -12.22
N ILE A 38 1.53 3.26 -12.11
CA ILE A 38 2.05 4.54 -12.61
C ILE A 38 2.03 4.59 -14.14
N ASP A 39 2.35 3.49 -14.82
CA ASP A 39 2.29 3.42 -16.29
C ASP A 39 0.86 3.57 -16.80
N GLU A 40 -0.13 3.01 -16.09
CA GLU A 40 -1.54 3.06 -16.48
C GLU A 40 -2.20 4.42 -16.16
N LEU A 41 -1.97 4.97 -14.97
CA LEU A 41 -2.71 6.12 -14.46
C LEU A 41 -1.92 7.42 -14.50
N GLY A 42 -0.60 7.34 -14.63
CA GLY A 42 0.32 8.44 -14.37
C GLY A 42 0.58 8.63 -12.88
N GLN A 43 1.75 9.22 -12.58
CA GLN A 43 2.31 9.32 -11.22
C GLN A 43 1.35 9.91 -10.17
N LYS A 44 0.64 10.98 -10.51
CA LYS A 44 -0.26 11.68 -9.58
C LYS A 44 -1.45 10.80 -9.20
N LYS A 45 -2.13 10.22 -10.19
CA LYS A 45 -3.31 9.37 -9.98
C LYS A 45 -2.94 8.05 -9.30
N ALA A 46 -1.80 7.47 -9.62
CA ALA A 46 -1.29 6.28 -8.92
C ALA A 46 -1.10 6.53 -7.42
N LEU A 47 -0.50 7.65 -7.01
CA LEU A 47 -0.38 8.01 -5.59
C LEU A 47 -1.74 8.25 -4.90
N GLU A 48 -2.69 8.86 -5.60
CA GLU A 48 -4.06 9.01 -5.08
C GLU A 48 -4.78 7.68 -4.93
N GLN A 49 -4.53 6.72 -5.83
CA GLN A 49 -5.06 5.36 -5.75
C GLN A 49 -4.45 4.61 -4.56
N VAL A 50 -3.13 4.61 -4.43
CA VAL A 50 -2.42 4.00 -3.28
C VAL A 50 -2.93 4.52 -1.93
N ARG A 51 -3.20 5.83 -1.81
CA ARG A 51 -3.78 6.40 -0.58
C ARG A 51 -5.18 5.88 -0.31
N ARG A 52 -6.02 5.76 -1.34
CA ARG A 52 -7.38 5.23 -1.22
C ARG A 52 -7.35 3.76 -0.81
N ASP A 53 -6.52 2.95 -1.46
CA ASP A 53 -6.40 1.53 -1.18
C ASP A 53 -5.91 1.28 0.25
N LYS A 54 -4.93 2.06 0.72
CA LYS A 54 -4.49 2.02 2.13
C LYS A 54 -5.63 2.36 3.09
N ALA A 55 -6.39 3.42 2.82
CA ALA A 55 -7.51 3.81 3.68
C ALA A 55 -8.59 2.72 3.75
N LEU A 56 -8.91 2.08 2.63
CA LEU A 56 -9.84 0.96 2.56
C LEU A 56 -9.33 -0.25 3.35
N LEU A 57 -8.04 -0.59 3.20
CA LEU A 57 -7.41 -1.68 3.96
C LEU A 57 -7.48 -1.42 5.46
N LEU A 58 -7.15 -0.20 5.91
CA LEU A 58 -7.21 0.16 7.33
C LEU A 58 -8.64 0.10 7.87
N GLN A 59 -9.61 0.59 7.12
CA GLN A 59 -11.03 0.47 7.50
C GLN A 59 -11.49 -0.98 7.57
N TRP A 60 -11.04 -1.83 6.64
CA TRP A 60 -11.33 -3.26 6.66
C TRP A 60 -10.69 -3.94 7.88
N LEU A 61 -9.42 -3.65 8.17
CA LEU A 61 -8.71 -4.17 9.34
C LEU A 61 -9.37 -3.74 10.65
N ASP A 62 -9.81 -2.50 10.75
CA ASP A 62 -10.51 -1.97 11.94
C ASP A 62 -11.83 -2.71 12.19
N LYS A 63 -12.65 -2.89 11.14
CA LYS A 63 -13.87 -3.70 11.20
C LYS A 63 -13.60 -5.13 11.67
N HIS A 64 -12.57 -5.79 11.14
CA HIS A 64 -12.26 -7.19 11.49
C HIS A 64 -11.60 -7.32 12.86
N ARG A 65 -10.87 -6.29 13.32
CA ARG A 65 -10.34 -6.23 14.68
C ARG A 65 -11.49 -6.17 15.71
N HIS A 66 -12.60 -5.51 15.38
CA HIS A 66 -13.81 -5.50 16.21
C HIS A 66 -14.56 -6.83 16.19
N TRP A 67 -14.56 -7.57 15.08
CA TRP A 67 -15.14 -8.92 15.04
C TRP A 67 -14.43 -9.91 15.96
N ASN A 68 -13.09 -9.95 15.92
CA ASN A 68 -12.31 -10.85 16.80
C ASN A 68 -12.42 -10.50 18.30
N ALA A 69 -12.77 -9.26 18.65
CA ALA A 69 -12.98 -8.86 20.04
C ALA A 69 -14.38 -9.23 20.57
N VAL A 70 -15.37 -9.37 19.68
CA VAL A 70 -16.75 -9.72 20.03
C VAL A 70 -16.94 -11.24 20.16
N GLU A 71 -16.20 -12.06 19.43
CA GLU A 71 -16.28 -13.54 19.50
C GLU A 71 -15.50 -14.18 20.67
N GLN A 72 -14.81 -13.41 21.50
CA GLN A 72 -14.04 -13.91 22.65
C GLN A 72 -14.76 -13.75 24.02
N ILE A 73 -16.07 -13.49 24.04
CA ILE A 73 -16.92 -13.43 25.24
C ILE A 73 -17.99 -14.53 25.16
#